data_AF-A0AAD4CA16-F1
#
_entry.id   AF-A0AAD4CA16-F1
#
_cell.length_a   1.000
_cell.length_b   1.000
_cell.length_c   1.000
_cell.angle_alpha   90.00
_cell.angle_beta   90.00
_cell.angle_gamma   90.00
#
_symmetry.space_group_name_H-M   'P 1'
#
loop_
_entity.id
_entity.type
_entity.pdbx_description
1 polymer ?
#
loop_
_entity_poly.entity_id
_entity_poly.type
_entity_poly.pdbx_seq_one_letter_code
_entity_poly.pdbx_strand_id
1 'polypeptide(L)'
;MLRFTFWCLLTVFLVCVFATQVSFHSSHVEWQPGALGDNDLEDWSLDTSPHPNSTDHLVFETVHSLLQRWPNTRMRNGHAIVPGIIPKGTLLYHGTTSNVFPTMHEWFATDPEHSYLFCGISVEAECWLFTIATTRPLKVVYFDGSSAAKLQDGALDTQDLLLWGEPRGGTAKEDMQRIEDICKWGGKYKVDAFVSEVMLCDPTSGVRVISSSNLASPLTQWPQKTLLEVSAFEIMNAAAWHNRLPGETRVHLNLAGLVTFYDTQLAPSLVPIRAGQERWDHRVQGISSEDLSATRTRLEEVLTRQEGLSSGIDWASLIQVIVDRYAERLDSVQYLLSAPATNPDDVLDLANKTQTQLRTELDWATPVFRLCATTHTCSMDSELSFMTDSEKLVLQAVRGTTREICRVVTKMWVAGVHAGIDPLLNTKEHFDVAKVAHLRNAWLEDLNHLITWLDWSEWVKCNPACDREEVCYLPTWPVGFPGGDKLGYVSTIFPPITEEWIRPQPKCIRRVAPYGF
;
A
#
# COMPACT_ATOMS: atom_id res chain seq x y z
N MET A 1 -15.42 37.92 -60.27
CA MET A 1 -14.54 39.05 -59.89
C MET A 1 -14.76 39.33 -58.41
N LEU A 2 -13.89 38.87 -57.52
CA LEU A 2 -13.69 39.52 -56.23
C LEU A 2 -12.31 39.11 -55.71
N ARG A 3 -11.38 40.07 -55.76
CA ARG A 3 -10.08 40.03 -55.09
C ARG A 3 -10.32 40.25 -53.61
N PHE A 4 -9.62 39.53 -52.73
CA PHE A 4 -8.93 40.15 -51.59
C PHE A 4 -7.88 39.18 -51.03
N THR A 5 -6.63 39.62 -51.14
CA THR A 5 -5.39 39.01 -50.67
C THR A 5 -5.00 39.55 -49.29
N PHE A 6 -4.60 38.61 -48.42
CA PHE A 6 -3.50 38.62 -47.45
C PHE A 6 -2.73 39.93 -47.13
N TRP A 7 -2.69 40.31 -45.83
CA TRP A 7 -1.55 40.73 -44.97
C TRP A 7 -2.08 41.54 -43.76
N CYS A 8 -1.57 41.54 -42.52
CA CYS A 8 -0.62 40.74 -41.74
C CYS A 8 -0.64 41.31 -40.28
N LEU A 9 0.01 40.62 -39.34
CA LEU A 9 0.48 41.02 -37.98
C LEU A 9 -0.44 40.65 -36.80
N LEU A 10 -0.14 39.54 -36.09
CA LEU A 10 0.77 39.44 -34.94
C LEU A 10 0.24 40.15 -33.67
N THR A 11 -0.58 39.43 -32.91
CA THR A 11 -0.67 39.59 -31.45
C THR A 11 -0.30 38.26 -30.79
N VAL A 12 0.96 38.24 -30.37
CA VAL A 12 1.69 37.35 -29.47
C VAL A 12 0.82 36.42 -28.60
N PHE A 13 1.09 35.13 -28.77
CA PHE A 13 0.89 34.06 -27.80
C PHE A 13 1.50 34.41 -26.44
N LEU A 14 0.68 34.55 -25.40
CA LEU A 14 1.11 34.31 -24.02
C LEU A 14 -0.11 33.93 -23.16
N VAL A 15 -0.75 32.81 -23.50
CA VAL A 15 -1.58 32.09 -22.53
C VAL A 15 -0.61 31.18 -21.79
N CYS A 16 -0.23 31.57 -20.58
CA CYS A 16 0.40 30.66 -19.63
C CYS A 16 -0.52 29.45 -19.50
N VAL A 17 -0.08 28.31 -20.04
CA VAL A 17 -0.64 27.01 -19.74
C VAL A 17 -0.26 26.74 -18.29
N PHE A 18 -1.06 27.26 -17.35
CA PHE A 18 -1.15 26.64 -16.04
C PHE A 18 -1.69 25.24 -16.31
N ALA A 19 -0.87 24.23 -16.07
CA ALA A 19 -1.32 22.85 -16.05
C ALA A 19 -2.58 22.80 -15.20
N THR A 20 -3.70 22.52 -15.85
CA THR A 20 -5.01 22.42 -15.23
C THR A 20 -5.00 21.17 -14.34
N GLN A 21 -4.45 21.27 -13.13
CA GLN A 21 -5.17 20.71 -11.99
C GLN A 21 -6.52 21.41 -12.01
N VAL A 22 -7.60 20.64 -12.06
CA VAL A 22 -8.99 21.13 -12.17
C VAL A 22 -9.14 22.40 -11.33
N SER A 23 -9.18 23.56 -12.01
CA SER A 23 -9.57 24.80 -11.37
C SER A 23 -11.06 24.69 -11.18
N PHE A 24 -11.56 24.57 -9.95
CA PHE A 24 -12.99 24.69 -9.72
C PHE A 24 -13.36 26.17 -9.86
N HIS A 25 -13.46 26.64 -11.10
CA HIS A 25 -14.21 27.84 -11.38
C HIS A 25 -15.70 27.48 -11.25
N SER A 26 -16.19 27.46 -10.01
CA SER A 26 -17.64 27.48 -9.76
C SER A 26 -18.12 28.89 -10.10
N SER A 27 -18.72 29.05 -11.27
CA SER A 27 -19.72 30.11 -11.44
C SER A 27 -20.73 29.92 -10.32
N HIS A 28 -20.94 30.94 -9.47
CA HIS A 28 -21.93 30.96 -8.38
C HIS A 28 -23.23 30.19 -8.76
N VAL A 29 -23.26 28.90 -8.46
CA VAL A 29 -24.48 28.13 -8.32
C VAL A 29 -24.72 28.16 -6.83
N GLU A 30 -25.81 28.80 -6.44
CA GLU A 30 -26.30 28.84 -5.08
C GLU A 30 -26.61 27.41 -4.64
N TRP A 31 -25.59 26.71 -4.13
CA TRP A 31 -25.70 25.37 -3.58
C TRP A 31 -26.41 25.50 -2.24
N GLN A 32 -27.69 25.14 -2.21
CA GLN A 32 -28.39 24.89 -0.96
C GLN A 32 -27.94 23.51 -0.45
N PRO A 33 -27.28 23.43 0.72
CA PRO A 33 -27.00 22.15 1.35
C PRO A 33 -28.34 21.47 1.62
N GLY A 34 -28.51 20.24 1.12
CA GLY A 34 -29.49 19.33 1.73
C GLY A 34 -29.17 19.24 3.23
N ALA A 35 -30.19 19.35 4.07
CA ALA A 35 -30.07 19.47 5.52
C ALA A 35 -29.30 18.29 6.14
N LEU A 36 -27.97 18.42 6.20
CA LEU A 36 -27.11 17.72 7.13
C LEU A 36 -27.35 18.37 8.50
N GLY A 37 -27.57 17.54 9.52
CA GLY A 37 -27.87 18.00 10.87
C GLY A 37 -26.82 18.98 11.38
N ASP A 38 -27.30 20.05 12.02
CA ASP A 38 -26.57 21.19 12.58
C ASP A 38 -25.40 20.81 13.54
N ASN A 39 -25.29 19.55 13.94
CA ASN A 39 -24.28 19.07 14.90
C ASN A 39 -22.88 18.84 14.30
N ASP A 40 -22.72 18.72 12.98
CA ASP A 40 -21.40 18.56 12.33
C ASP A 40 -20.74 19.90 11.94
N LEU A 41 -21.33 21.03 12.35
CA LEU A 41 -20.79 22.37 12.09
C LEU A 41 -19.74 22.82 13.12
N GLU A 42 -19.58 22.13 14.25
CA GLU A 42 -18.64 22.52 15.32
C GLU A 42 -17.20 21.97 15.18
N ASP A 43 -16.91 20.99 14.31
CA ASP A 43 -15.61 20.28 14.28
C ASP A 43 -14.64 20.70 13.14
N TRP A 44 -14.84 21.88 12.54
CA TRP A 44 -13.97 22.41 11.45
C TRP A 44 -12.80 23.24 11.96
N SER A 45 -12.26 22.90 13.13
CA SER A 45 -11.10 23.57 13.71
C SER A 45 -9.81 23.10 13.02
N LEU A 46 -9.02 24.04 12.48
CA LEU A 46 -7.67 23.75 11.95
C LEU A 46 -6.67 23.39 13.06
N ASP A 47 -7.03 23.66 14.32
CA ASP A 47 -6.18 23.42 15.49
C ASP A 47 -6.39 22.04 16.12
N THR A 48 -7.42 21.30 15.70
CA THR A 48 -7.73 19.98 16.24
C THR A 48 -7.04 18.90 15.43
N SER A 49 -5.91 18.38 15.94
CA SER A 49 -5.23 17.21 15.38
C SER A 49 -6.03 15.92 15.60
N PRO A 50 -5.74 14.83 14.85
CA PRO A 50 -6.39 13.55 15.04
C PRO A 50 -6.06 12.99 16.43
N HIS A 51 -6.97 12.19 16.97
CA HIS A 51 -6.74 11.52 18.25
C HIS A 51 -5.48 10.63 18.15
N PRO A 52 -4.59 10.59 19.17
CA PRO A 52 -3.35 9.80 19.11
C PRO A 52 -3.57 8.29 18.86
N ASN A 53 -4.72 7.77 19.29
CA ASN A 53 -5.12 6.37 19.06
C ASN A 53 -5.95 6.18 17.77
N SER A 54 -6.11 7.20 16.92
CA SER A 54 -6.80 7.06 15.64
C SER A 54 -6.04 6.07 14.75
N THR A 55 -6.79 5.19 14.10
CA THR A 55 -6.28 4.23 13.11
C THR A 55 -6.70 4.55 11.69
N ASP A 56 -7.27 5.73 11.45
CA ASP A 56 -7.82 6.11 10.14
C ASP A 56 -6.73 6.00 9.04
N HIS A 57 -5.54 6.56 9.28
CA HIS A 57 -4.38 6.44 8.38
C HIS A 57 -3.87 5.01 8.21
N LEU A 58 -3.96 4.18 9.26
CA LEU A 58 -3.50 2.79 9.21
C LEU A 58 -4.43 1.94 8.34
N VAL A 59 -5.75 2.08 8.53
CA VAL A 59 -6.76 1.40 7.69
C VAL A 59 -6.67 1.90 6.25
N PHE A 60 -6.54 3.21 6.05
CA PHE A 60 -6.39 3.82 4.72
C PHE A 60 -5.19 3.22 3.98
N GLU A 61 -4.01 3.25 4.59
CA GLU A 61 -2.79 2.75 3.95
C GLU A 61 -2.80 1.21 3.84
N THR A 62 -3.43 0.49 4.78
CA THR A 62 -3.63 -0.97 4.64
C THR A 62 -4.44 -1.28 3.39
N VAL A 63 -5.57 -0.60 3.14
CA VAL A 63 -6.38 -0.81 1.92
C VAL A 63 -5.59 -0.44 0.66
N HIS A 64 -4.88 0.69 0.70
CA HIS A 64 -4.03 1.11 -0.40
C HIS A 64 -2.98 0.05 -0.75
N SER A 65 -2.39 -0.59 0.27
CA SER A 65 -1.26 -1.51 0.13
C SER A 65 -1.60 -2.93 -0.33
N LEU A 66 -2.88 -3.32 -0.34
CA LEU A 66 -3.27 -4.72 -0.62
C LEU A 66 -2.75 -5.19 -1.99
N LEU A 67 -2.28 -6.43 -2.06
CA LEU A 67 -1.75 -7.08 -3.27
C LEU A 67 -0.49 -6.42 -3.88
N GLN A 68 0.10 -5.41 -3.22
CA GLN A 68 1.37 -4.82 -3.63
C GLN A 68 2.53 -5.40 -2.81
N ARG A 69 3.67 -5.69 -3.41
CA ARG A 69 4.82 -6.23 -2.67
C ARG A 69 5.51 -5.18 -1.79
N TRP A 70 5.79 -3.99 -2.31
CA TRP A 70 6.65 -3.01 -1.64
C TRP A 70 6.12 -2.54 -0.29
N PRO A 71 4.86 -2.06 -0.17
CA PRO A 71 4.32 -1.69 1.12
C PRO A 71 4.20 -2.87 2.08
N ASN A 72 3.88 -4.08 1.58
CA ASN A 72 3.79 -5.28 2.42
C ASN A 72 5.16 -5.87 2.83
N THR A 73 6.23 -5.49 2.12
CA THR A 73 7.63 -5.77 2.51
C THR A 73 8.11 -4.78 3.56
N ARG A 74 7.63 -3.53 3.49
CA ARG A 74 7.86 -2.51 4.51
C ARG A 74 7.09 -2.88 5.79
N MET A 75 5.77 -2.94 5.70
CA MET A 75 4.86 -3.30 6.78
C MET A 75 4.63 -4.81 6.79
N ARG A 76 5.65 -5.57 7.18
CA ARG A 76 5.64 -7.05 7.08
C ARG A 76 4.58 -7.73 7.93
N ASN A 77 4.27 -7.17 9.08
CA ASN A 77 3.28 -7.72 10.00
C ASN A 77 1.89 -7.34 9.50
N GLY A 78 1.23 -8.27 8.83
CA GLY A 78 -0.12 -8.09 8.31
C GLY A 78 -1.15 -7.95 9.43
N HIS A 79 -2.10 -7.03 9.27
CA HIS A 79 -3.21 -6.76 10.19
C HIS A 79 -4.58 -6.83 9.52
N ALA A 80 -4.67 -7.37 8.29
CA ALA A 80 -5.90 -7.46 7.53
C ALA A 80 -6.09 -8.83 6.89
N ILE A 81 -7.36 -9.24 6.87
CA ILE A 81 -7.86 -10.44 6.23
C ILE A 81 -8.93 -9.97 5.24
N VAL A 82 -8.77 -10.32 3.97
CA VAL A 82 -9.66 -9.82 2.91
C VAL A 82 -10.13 -10.99 2.04
N PRO A 83 -11.45 -11.25 1.93
CA PRO A 83 -11.95 -12.23 0.97
C PRO A 83 -11.72 -11.72 -0.45
N GLY A 84 -11.57 -12.64 -1.40
CA GLY A 84 -11.40 -12.29 -2.80
C GLY A 84 -11.71 -13.45 -3.72
N ILE A 85 -11.42 -13.24 -5.00
CA ILE A 85 -11.60 -14.21 -6.06
C ILE A 85 -10.36 -14.24 -6.95
N ILE A 86 -9.90 -15.43 -7.32
CA ILE A 86 -9.05 -15.61 -8.50
C ILE A 86 -9.97 -15.93 -9.69
N PRO A 87 -10.03 -15.08 -10.74
CA PRO A 87 -10.92 -15.29 -11.87
C PRO A 87 -10.67 -16.60 -12.61
N LYS A 88 -11.65 -17.04 -13.41
CA LYS A 88 -11.50 -18.16 -14.35
C LYS A 88 -10.48 -17.81 -15.43
N GLY A 89 -9.64 -18.76 -15.80
CA GLY A 89 -8.62 -18.61 -16.85
C GLY A 89 -7.30 -18.02 -16.35
N THR A 90 -7.17 -17.74 -15.04
CA THR A 90 -5.91 -17.32 -14.42
C THR A 90 -4.91 -18.46 -14.43
N LEU A 91 -3.67 -18.18 -14.83
CA LEU A 91 -2.56 -19.12 -14.74
C LEU A 91 -1.91 -19.06 -13.37
N LEU A 92 -1.61 -20.24 -12.82
CA LEU A 92 -0.80 -20.42 -11.62
C LEU A 92 0.31 -21.45 -11.91
N TYR A 93 1.39 -21.38 -11.15
CA TYR A 93 2.62 -22.12 -11.39
C TYR A 93 3.04 -22.89 -10.14
N HIS A 94 3.49 -24.12 -10.32
CA HIS A 94 4.00 -24.97 -9.25
C HIS A 94 5.29 -25.63 -9.68
N GLY A 95 6.39 -25.29 -9.02
CA GLY A 95 7.66 -26.00 -9.12
C GLY A 95 7.70 -27.15 -8.12
N THR A 96 8.25 -28.30 -8.51
CA THR A 96 8.45 -29.43 -7.62
C THR A 96 9.55 -30.34 -8.15
N THR A 97 10.11 -31.19 -7.30
CA THR A 97 11.06 -32.23 -7.73
C THR A 97 10.37 -33.49 -8.27
N SER A 98 9.03 -33.54 -8.20
CA SER A 98 8.21 -34.64 -8.66
C SER A 98 7.63 -34.38 -10.05
N ASN A 99 7.64 -35.39 -10.93
CA ASN A 99 6.93 -35.32 -12.21
C ASN A 99 5.42 -35.61 -12.09
N VAL A 100 4.91 -35.77 -10.86
CA VAL A 100 3.51 -36.03 -10.56
C VAL A 100 2.87 -34.76 -10.00
N PHE A 101 1.76 -34.35 -10.59
CA PHE A 101 0.98 -33.21 -10.11
C PHE A 101 0.38 -33.51 -8.72
N PRO A 102 0.45 -32.57 -7.76
CA PRO A 102 -0.06 -32.77 -6.40
C PRO A 102 -1.56 -33.05 -6.38
N THR A 103 -1.99 -33.94 -5.48
CA THR A 103 -3.40 -34.28 -5.25
C THR A 103 -3.92 -33.77 -3.90
N MET A 104 -3.04 -33.20 -3.08
CA MET A 104 -3.34 -32.63 -1.76
C MET A 104 -3.01 -31.14 -1.77
N HIS A 105 -3.41 -30.43 -0.72
CA HIS A 105 -3.14 -29.00 -0.56
C HIS A 105 -1.65 -28.67 -0.76
N GLU A 106 -1.37 -27.62 -1.53
CA GLU A 106 -0.02 -27.34 -2.03
C GLU A 106 0.16 -25.84 -2.36
N TRP A 107 1.41 -25.37 -2.38
CA TRP A 107 1.76 -23.98 -2.72
C TRP A 107 1.93 -23.78 -4.23
N PHE A 108 1.31 -22.71 -4.71
CA PHE A 108 1.39 -22.23 -6.07
C PHE A 108 1.82 -20.76 -6.06
N ALA A 109 2.40 -20.34 -7.17
CA ALA A 109 2.78 -18.96 -7.41
C ALA A 109 1.99 -18.38 -8.57
N THR A 110 1.86 -17.06 -8.57
CA THR A 110 1.30 -16.33 -9.69
C THR A 110 2.35 -16.16 -10.80
N ASP A 111 3.64 -16.12 -10.47
CA ASP A 111 4.74 -16.05 -11.44
C ASP A 111 5.58 -17.33 -11.48
N PRO A 112 6.02 -17.76 -12.68
CA PRO A 112 6.85 -18.95 -12.80
C PRO A 112 8.20 -18.80 -12.08
N GLU A 113 8.81 -17.63 -12.10
CA GLU A 113 10.10 -17.35 -11.44
C GLU A 113 10.04 -17.60 -9.93
N HIS A 114 8.95 -17.19 -9.28
CA HIS A 114 8.71 -17.47 -7.85
C HIS A 114 8.50 -18.96 -7.60
N SER A 115 7.77 -19.65 -8.50
CA SER A 115 7.48 -21.08 -8.36
C SER A 115 8.73 -21.96 -8.38
N TYR A 116 9.84 -21.49 -8.94
CA TYR A 116 11.12 -22.22 -8.96
C TYR A 116 11.69 -22.43 -7.56
N LEU A 117 11.34 -21.59 -6.58
CA LEU A 117 11.72 -21.79 -5.18
C LEU A 117 11.20 -23.12 -4.62
N PHE A 118 10.04 -23.58 -5.09
CA PHE A 118 9.40 -24.80 -4.62
C PHE A 118 10.10 -26.08 -5.11
N CYS A 119 10.88 -26.02 -6.19
CA CYS A 119 11.74 -27.12 -6.62
C CYS A 119 12.87 -27.43 -5.62
N GLY A 120 13.14 -26.53 -4.67
CA GLY A 120 14.35 -26.57 -3.86
C GLY A 120 15.58 -26.27 -4.71
N ILE A 121 16.51 -25.49 -4.18
CA ILE A 121 17.67 -25.04 -4.96
C ILE A 121 18.79 -26.08 -4.91
N SER A 122 18.50 -27.26 -5.45
CA SER A 122 19.48 -28.35 -5.61
C SER A 122 19.88 -28.49 -7.07
N VAL A 123 21.18 -28.54 -7.32
CA VAL A 123 21.76 -28.75 -8.67
C VAL A 123 21.57 -30.19 -9.16
N GLU A 124 21.25 -31.11 -8.24
CA GLU A 124 21.14 -32.55 -8.49
C GLU A 124 19.69 -33.02 -8.66
N ALA A 125 18.71 -32.21 -8.26
CA ALA A 125 17.29 -32.56 -8.34
C ALA A 125 16.69 -32.08 -9.67
N GLU A 126 15.86 -32.92 -10.29
CA GLU A 126 15.00 -32.47 -11.38
C GLU A 126 14.05 -31.37 -10.86
N CYS A 127 13.75 -30.37 -11.68
CA CYS A 127 12.75 -29.36 -11.38
C CYS A 127 11.66 -29.44 -12.43
N TRP A 128 10.46 -29.82 -12.00
CA TRP A 128 9.26 -29.91 -12.81
C TRP A 128 8.40 -28.68 -12.56
N LEU A 129 8.11 -27.95 -13.64
CA LEU A 129 7.18 -26.84 -13.64
C LEU A 129 5.82 -27.31 -14.16
N PHE A 130 4.81 -27.21 -13.32
CA PHE A 130 3.41 -27.33 -13.71
C PHE A 130 2.82 -25.94 -13.91
N THR A 131 2.23 -25.72 -15.09
CA THR A 131 1.35 -24.57 -15.32
C THR A 131 -0.08 -25.07 -15.28
N ILE A 132 -0.89 -24.45 -14.42
CA ILE A 132 -2.31 -24.75 -14.30
C ILE A 132 -3.13 -23.52 -14.67
N ALA A 133 -4.38 -23.74 -15.07
CA ALA A 133 -5.36 -22.66 -15.25
C ALA A 133 -6.59 -22.91 -14.41
N THR A 134 -7.12 -21.86 -13.79
CA THR A 134 -8.41 -21.91 -13.09
C THR A 134 -9.54 -22.18 -14.10
N THR A 135 -10.45 -23.11 -13.78
CA THR A 135 -11.58 -23.51 -14.64
C THR A 135 -12.89 -22.82 -14.26
N ARG A 136 -12.93 -22.21 -13.07
CA ARG A 136 -13.98 -21.36 -12.51
C ARG A 136 -13.35 -20.28 -11.63
N PRO A 137 -14.10 -19.25 -11.21
CA PRO A 137 -13.67 -18.38 -10.12
C PRO A 137 -13.35 -19.21 -8.88
N LEU A 138 -12.17 -18.98 -8.28
CA LEU A 138 -11.78 -19.59 -7.01
C LEU A 138 -12.02 -18.58 -5.90
N LYS A 139 -12.75 -18.98 -4.86
CA LYS A 139 -12.95 -18.16 -3.67
C LYS A 139 -11.69 -18.19 -2.83
N VAL A 140 -11.13 -17.02 -2.51
CA VAL A 140 -9.87 -16.93 -1.77
C VAL A 140 -9.96 -16.04 -0.54
N VAL A 141 -9.01 -16.21 0.38
CA VAL A 141 -8.79 -15.32 1.52
C VAL A 141 -7.35 -14.83 1.48
N TYR A 142 -7.17 -13.52 1.43
CA TYR A 142 -5.88 -12.84 1.40
C TYR A 142 -5.49 -12.37 2.79
N PHE A 143 -4.21 -12.53 3.13
CA PHE A 143 -3.58 -11.96 4.31
C PHE A 143 -2.57 -10.91 3.87
N ASP A 144 -2.71 -9.67 4.35
CA ASP A 144 -1.76 -8.60 4.04
C ASP A 144 -0.40 -8.83 4.74
N GLY A 145 0.51 -7.86 4.55
CA GLY A 145 1.90 -7.98 4.98
C GLY A 145 2.66 -9.02 4.18
N SER A 146 3.82 -9.40 4.69
CA SER A 146 4.67 -10.44 4.11
C SER A 146 4.22 -11.82 4.61
N SER A 147 2.95 -12.17 4.48
CA SER A 147 2.31 -13.35 5.09
C SER A 147 2.78 -14.72 4.57
N ALA A 148 3.75 -14.75 3.67
CA ALA A 148 4.49 -15.96 3.26
C ALA A 148 5.92 -16.02 3.82
N ALA A 149 6.39 -14.92 4.43
CA ALA A 149 7.72 -14.85 5.02
C ALA A 149 7.75 -15.67 6.31
N LYS A 150 8.60 -16.69 6.32
CA LYS A 150 8.73 -17.66 7.42
C LYS A 150 9.57 -17.10 8.58
N LEU A 151 9.22 -15.88 8.99
CA LEU A 151 9.88 -15.16 10.05
C LEU A 151 9.19 -15.44 11.39
N GLN A 152 9.98 -15.34 12.46
CA GLN A 152 9.49 -15.46 13.84
C GLN A 152 8.92 -14.14 14.37
N ASP A 153 9.05 -13.05 13.62
CA ASP A 153 8.87 -11.67 14.10
C ASP A 153 7.57 -10.98 13.62
N GLY A 154 6.56 -11.73 13.20
CA GLY A 154 5.19 -11.23 13.08
C GLY A 154 4.48 -11.47 11.76
N ALA A 155 5.24 -11.77 10.70
CA ALA A 155 4.71 -11.95 9.34
C ALA A 155 3.58 -13.00 9.25
N LEU A 156 3.62 -14.03 10.09
CA LEU A 156 2.64 -15.12 10.11
C LEU A 156 1.55 -14.96 11.20
N ASP A 157 1.63 -13.93 12.04
CA ASP A 157 0.81 -13.83 13.25
C ASP A 157 -0.69 -13.87 12.95
N THR A 158 -1.15 -13.14 11.92
CA THR A 158 -2.58 -13.08 11.59
C THR A 158 -3.14 -14.45 11.18
N GLN A 159 -2.35 -15.26 10.46
CA GLN A 159 -2.75 -16.63 10.12
C GLN A 159 -2.75 -17.54 11.35
N ASP A 160 -1.69 -17.48 12.16
CA ASP A 160 -1.53 -18.30 13.36
C ASP A 160 -2.59 -17.98 14.40
N LEU A 161 -2.92 -16.71 14.58
CA LEU A 161 -3.96 -16.25 15.47
C LEU A 161 -5.34 -16.74 15.01
N LEU A 162 -5.64 -16.67 13.71
CA LEU A 162 -6.88 -17.21 13.15
C LEU A 162 -7.02 -18.71 13.44
N LEU A 163 -5.96 -19.50 13.25
CA LEU A 163 -5.98 -20.96 13.34
C LEU A 163 -5.87 -21.49 14.77
N TRP A 164 -4.93 -20.95 15.53
CA TRP A 164 -4.46 -21.52 16.80
C TRP A 164 -4.70 -20.60 17.99
N GLY A 165 -5.01 -19.32 17.74
CA GLY A 165 -5.28 -18.32 18.77
C GLY A 165 -4.04 -17.72 19.41
N GLU A 166 -2.86 -18.05 18.89
CA GLU A 166 -1.58 -17.51 19.33
C GLU A 166 -0.58 -17.56 18.16
N PRO A 167 0.33 -16.58 18.03
CA PRO A 167 1.46 -16.67 17.10
C PRO A 167 2.37 -17.86 17.44
N ARG A 168 2.76 -18.65 16.42
CA ARG A 168 3.68 -19.80 16.60
C ARG A 168 4.97 -19.67 15.78
N GLY A 169 4.98 -18.83 14.76
CA GLY A 169 6.18 -18.57 13.95
C GLY A 169 6.29 -19.47 12.73
N GLY A 170 7.50 -19.55 12.16
CA GLY A 170 7.70 -19.94 10.76
C GLY A 170 8.57 -21.16 10.49
N THR A 171 8.56 -22.23 11.28
CA THR A 171 9.30 -23.44 10.85
C THR A 171 8.63 -24.11 9.66
N ALA A 172 9.41 -24.82 8.82
CA ALA A 172 8.86 -25.55 7.67
C ALA A 172 7.81 -26.61 8.08
N LYS A 173 7.93 -27.18 9.29
CA LYS A 173 6.95 -28.13 9.82
C LYS A 173 5.65 -27.43 10.21
N GLU A 174 5.73 -26.27 10.86
CA GLU A 174 4.57 -25.45 11.19
C GLU A 174 3.85 -24.97 9.93
N ASP A 175 4.60 -24.69 8.86
CA ASP A 175 4.02 -24.28 7.58
C ASP A 175 3.19 -25.37 6.90
N MET A 176 3.66 -26.62 6.93
CA MET A 176 2.86 -27.78 6.50
C MET A 176 1.60 -27.95 7.35
N GLN A 177 1.69 -27.77 8.67
CA GLN A 177 0.52 -27.84 9.54
C GLN A 177 -0.46 -26.69 9.27
N ARG A 178 0.07 -25.49 8.99
CA ARG A 178 -0.70 -24.29 8.69
C ARG A 178 -1.57 -24.48 7.45
N ILE A 179 -0.99 -24.95 6.34
CA ILE A 179 -1.77 -25.19 5.11
C ILE A 179 -2.85 -26.27 5.33
N GLU A 180 -2.55 -27.32 6.10
CA GLU A 180 -3.54 -28.36 6.43
C GLU A 180 -4.71 -27.78 7.26
N ASP A 181 -4.38 -27.08 8.35
CA ASP A 181 -5.36 -26.53 9.29
C ASP A 181 -6.20 -25.42 8.65
N ILE A 182 -5.57 -24.54 7.86
CA ILE A 182 -6.25 -23.42 7.20
C ILE A 182 -7.18 -23.90 6.09
N CYS A 183 -6.78 -24.92 5.32
CA CYS A 183 -7.65 -25.53 4.33
C CYS A 183 -8.81 -26.30 4.96
N LYS A 184 -8.57 -27.00 6.08
CA LYS A 184 -9.63 -27.64 6.85
C LYS A 184 -10.62 -26.61 7.43
N TRP A 185 -10.13 -25.48 7.93
CA TRP A 185 -10.96 -24.39 8.42
C TRP A 185 -11.77 -23.74 7.26
N GLY A 186 -11.09 -23.38 6.17
CA GLY A 186 -11.66 -22.73 5.00
C GLY A 186 -12.69 -23.57 4.24
N GLY A 187 -12.57 -24.90 4.29
CA GLY A 187 -13.51 -25.84 3.67
C GLY A 187 -14.95 -25.65 4.15
N LYS A 188 -15.17 -25.23 5.41
CA LYS A 188 -16.52 -24.92 5.94
C LYS A 188 -17.21 -23.77 5.19
N TYR A 189 -16.42 -22.87 4.63
CA TYR A 189 -16.87 -21.65 3.92
C TYR A 189 -16.65 -21.74 2.40
N LYS A 190 -16.27 -22.93 1.90
CA LYS A 190 -15.95 -23.18 0.49
C LYS A 190 -14.83 -22.27 -0.04
N VAL A 191 -13.83 -21.98 0.80
CA VAL A 191 -12.60 -21.30 0.37
C VAL A 191 -11.76 -22.30 -0.41
N ASP A 192 -11.37 -21.92 -1.62
CA ASP A 192 -10.58 -22.75 -2.54
C ASP A 192 -9.07 -22.55 -2.31
N ALA A 193 -8.66 -21.34 -1.93
CA ALA A 193 -7.26 -21.00 -1.69
C ALA A 193 -7.06 -19.88 -0.67
N PHE A 194 -5.87 -19.82 -0.11
CA PHE A 194 -5.39 -18.69 0.68
C PHE A 194 -4.28 -17.96 -0.08
N VAL A 195 -4.22 -16.64 0.06
CA VAL A 195 -3.27 -15.80 -0.68
C VAL A 195 -2.33 -15.12 0.30
N SER A 196 -1.10 -15.62 0.32
CA SER A 196 0.14 -15.03 0.82
C SER A 196 1.26 -15.41 -0.16
N GLU A 197 1.37 -16.73 -0.37
CA GLU A 197 1.52 -17.43 -1.64
C GLU A 197 0.16 -18.06 -1.99
N VAL A 198 -0.07 -18.59 -3.19
CA VAL A 198 -1.36 -19.22 -3.51
C VAL A 198 -1.40 -20.64 -2.94
N MET A 199 -1.88 -20.79 -1.70
CA MET A 199 -2.10 -22.09 -1.05
C MET A 199 -3.42 -22.68 -1.55
N LEU A 200 -3.37 -23.58 -2.55
CA LEU A 200 -4.57 -24.26 -3.04
C LEU A 200 -4.93 -25.42 -2.13
N CYS A 201 -6.19 -25.49 -1.69
CA CYS A 201 -6.64 -26.52 -0.75
C CYS A 201 -6.98 -27.87 -1.40
N ASP A 202 -7.42 -27.84 -2.66
CA ASP A 202 -7.68 -29.02 -3.48
C ASP A 202 -7.24 -28.75 -4.92
N PRO A 203 -5.99 -29.11 -5.29
CA PRO A 203 -5.50 -28.92 -6.67
C PRO A 203 -6.22 -29.76 -7.71
N THR A 204 -7.12 -30.67 -7.32
CA THR A 204 -7.94 -31.47 -8.25
C THR A 204 -9.27 -30.81 -8.60
N SER A 205 -9.63 -29.73 -7.91
CA SER A 205 -10.89 -29.00 -8.06
C SER A 205 -10.68 -27.56 -8.53
N GLY A 206 -11.49 -27.10 -9.48
CA GLY A 206 -11.49 -25.70 -9.92
C GLY A 206 -10.27 -25.28 -10.74
N VAL A 207 -9.33 -26.18 -11.03
CA VAL A 207 -8.13 -25.94 -11.87
C VAL A 207 -7.91 -27.09 -12.86
N ARG A 208 -7.08 -26.87 -13.88
CA ARG A 208 -6.62 -27.91 -14.81
C ARG A 208 -5.16 -27.72 -15.16
N VAL A 209 -4.42 -28.82 -15.33
CA VAL A 209 -3.04 -28.79 -15.83
C VAL A 209 -3.05 -28.39 -17.31
N ILE A 210 -2.23 -27.40 -17.66
CA ILE A 210 -2.00 -26.92 -19.02
C ILE A 210 -0.73 -27.54 -19.59
N SER A 211 0.33 -27.54 -18.79
CA SER A 211 1.62 -28.10 -19.15
C SER A 211 2.35 -28.63 -17.93
N SER A 212 3.19 -29.63 -18.18
CA SER A 212 4.19 -30.14 -17.25
C SER A 212 5.51 -30.15 -18.01
N SER A 213 6.53 -29.47 -17.48
CA SER A 213 7.81 -29.32 -18.15
C SER A 213 8.93 -29.58 -17.15
N ASN A 214 9.80 -30.51 -17.48
CA ASN A 214 11.08 -30.62 -16.79
C ASN A 214 11.93 -29.42 -17.24
N LEU A 215 12.25 -28.53 -16.31
CA LEU A 215 13.19 -27.45 -16.51
C LEU A 215 14.59 -28.08 -16.55
N ALA A 216 14.89 -28.76 -17.66
CA ALA A 216 16.14 -29.42 -17.90
C ALA A 216 17.25 -28.38 -17.76
N SER A 217 18.05 -28.48 -16.69
CA SER A 217 19.06 -27.50 -16.34
C SER A 217 20.13 -27.42 -17.45
N PRO A 218 20.19 -26.35 -18.26
CA PRO A 218 21.41 -26.04 -19.01
C PRO A 218 22.54 -25.61 -18.06
N LEU A 219 22.22 -25.47 -16.76
CA LEU A 219 23.01 -24.86 -15.70
C LEU A 219 23.92 -25.86 -15.00
N THR A 220 23.94 -27.13 -15.43
CA THR A 220 24.98 -28.12 -15.04
C THR A 220 26.40 -27.67 -15.42
N GLN A 221 26.53 -26.66 -16.29
CA GLN A 221 27.81 -26.06 -16.68
C GLN A 221 28.25 -24.90 -15.76
N TRP A 222 27.37 -24.36 -14.91
CA TRP A 222 27.64 -23.16 -14.12
C TRP A 222 27.90 -23.50 -12.65
N PRO A 223 28.79 -22.77 -11.94
CA PRO A 223 28.98 -22.96 -10.51
C PRO A 223 27.65 -22.77 -9.75
N GLN A 224 27.39 -23.62 -8.75
CA GLN A 224 26.17 -23.57 -7.92
C GLN A 224 25.87 -22.17 -7.37
N LYS A 225 26.91 -21.42 -6.95
CA LYS A 225 26.78 -20.05 -6.48
C LYS A 225 26.17 -19.12 -7.54
N THR A 226 26.65 -19.19 -8.78
CA THR A 226 26.17 -18.34 -9.88
C THR A 226 24.72 -18.69 -10.24
N LEU A 227 24.38 -19.98 -10.23
CA LEU A 227 23.00 -20.43 -10.44
C LEU A 227 22.05 -19.81 -9.39
N LEU A 228 22.45 -19.85 -8.12
CA LEU A 228 21.67 -19.28 -7.02
C LEU A 228 21.53 -17.75 -7.13
N GLU A 229 22.59 -17.05 -7.52
CA GLU A 229 22.57 -15.60 -7.75
C GLU A 229 21.59 -15.23 -8.88
N VAL A 230 21.61 -15.97 -9.99
CA VAL A 230 20.67 -15.79 -11.10
C VAL A 230 19.24 -16.08 -10.66
N SER A 231 18.98 -17.20 -9.99
CA SER A 231 17.63 -17.56 -9.53
C SER A 231 17.06 -16.52 -8.56
N ALA A 232 17.86 -16.07 -7.59
CA ALA A 232 17.43 -15.02 -6.66
C ALA A 232 17.12 -13.71 -7.38
N PHE A 233 17.94 -13.35 -8.37
CA PHE A 233 17.70 -12.16 -9.18
C PHE A 233 16.40 -12.25 -9.99
N GLU A 234 16.12 -13.38 -10.65
CA GLU A 234 14.87 -13.57 -11.41
C GLU A 234 13.64 -13.46 -10.52
N ILE A 235 13.68 -14.05 -9.31
CA ILE A 235 12.60 -13.90 -8.33
C ILE A 235 12.41 -12.44 -7.95
N MET A 236 13.50 -11.72 -7.65
CA MET A 236 13.41 -10.31 -7.27
C MET A 236 12.90 -9.44 -8.41
N ASN A 237 13.25 -9.77 -9.65
CA ASN A 237 12.80 -9.08 -10.84
C ASN A 237 11.31 -9.31 -11.09
N ALA A 238 10.84 -10.56 -11.02
CA ALA A 238 9.42 -10.89 -11.13
C ALA A 238 8.60 -10.21 -10.02
N ALA A 239 9.08 -10.34 -8.78
CA ALA A 239 8.47 -9.72 -7.62
C ALA A 239 8.47 -8.18 -7.71
N ALA A 240 9.40 -7.55 -8.45
CA ALA A 240 9.43 -6.10 -8.64
C ALA A 240 8.31 -5.59 -9.56
N TRP A 241 7.74 -6.43 -10.43
CA TRP A 241 6.57 -6.08 -11.25
C TRP A 241 5.34 -5.78 -10.38
N HIS A 242 5.31 -6.32 -9.17
CA HIS A 242 4.21 -6.17 -8.21
C HIS A 242 4.52 -5.17 -7.08
N ASN A 243 5.63 -4.41 -7.17
CA ASN A 243 6.04 -3.50 -6.09
C ASN A 243 5.00 -2.42 -5.80
N ARG A 244 4.41 -1.84 -6.83
CA ARG A 244 3.47 -0.72 -6.75
C ARG A 244 2.14 -1.09 -7.41
N LEU A 245 1.12 -0.24 -7.28
CA LEU A 245 -0.13 -0.41 -8.01
C LEU A 245 0.12 -0.58 -9.51
N PRO A 246 -0.61 -1.50 -10.17
CA PRO A 246 -1.77 -2.23 -9.66
C PRO A 246 -1.46 -3.49 -8.85
N GLY A 247 -0.19 -3.79 -8.53
CA GLY A 247 0.19 -4.96 -7.74
C GLY A 247 -0.09 -6.30 -8.45
N GLU A 248 -0.52 -7.31 -7.69
CA GLU A 248 -1.01 -8.58 -8.22
C GLU A 248 -2.46 -8.45 -8.72
N THR A 249 -2.64 -8.33 -10.03
CA THR A 249 -3.96 -8.08 -10.65
C THR A 249 -4.82 -9.33 -10.84
N ARG A 250 -4.26 -10.53 -10.68
CA ARG A 250 -4.97 -11.80 -10.89
C ARG A 250 -5.81 -12.21 -9.68
N VAL A 251 -5.73 -11.48 -8.57
CA VAL A 251 -6.54 -11.66 -7.36
C VAL A 251 -7.43 -10.43 -7.21
N HIS A 252 -8.74 -10.61 -7.14
CA HIS A 252 -9.70 -9.52 -6.99
C HIS A 252 -10.26 -9.55 -5.57
N LEU A 253 -9.87 -8.57 -4.75
CA LEU A 253 -10.33 -8.48 -3.36
C LEU A 253 -11.70 -7.84 -3.25
N ASN A 254 -12.50 -8.31 -2.28
CA ASN A 254 -13.78 -7.73 -1.91
C ASN A 254 -13.61 -6.90 -0.62
N LEU A 255 -13.36 -5.59 -0.79
CA LEU A 255 -13.11 -4.66 0.32
C LEU A 255 -14.33 -4.45 1.22
N ALA A 256 -15.54 -4.75 0.75
CA ALA A 256 -16.72 -4.77 1.61
C ALA A 256 -16.69 -5.92 2.64
N GLY A 257 -15.72 -6.82 2.54
CA GLY A 257 -15.41 -7.86 3.51
C GLY A 257 -14.06 -7.68 4.22
N LEU A 258 -13.45 -6.49 4.20
CA LEU A 258 -12.22 -6.23 4.94
C LEU A 258 -12.43 -6.48 6.44
N VAL A 259 -11.61 -7.35 7.03
CA VAL A 259 -11.49 -7.53 8.48
C VAL A 259 -10.08 -7.09 8.87
N THR A 260 -9.95 -6.11 9.76
CA THR A 260 -8.63 -5.61 10.17
C THR A 260 -8.53 -5.38 11.67
N PHE A 261 -7.37 -5.70 12.23
CA PHE A 261 -7.01 -5.43 13.62
C PHE A 261 -6.72 -3.94 13.90
N TYR A 262 -6.78 -3.10 12.87
CA TYR A 262 -6.82 -1.64 13.03
C TYR A 262 -8.23 -1.10 13.34
N ASP A 263 -9.28 -1.93 13.22
CA ASP A 263 -10.61 -1.60 13.73
C ASP A 263 -10.60 -1.61 15.27
N THR A 264 -10.69 -0.42 15.87
CA THR A 264 -10.65 -0.24 17.33
C THR A 264 -11.93 -0.70 18.02
N GLN A 265 -13.03 -0.89 17.29
CA GLN A 265 -14.26 -1.45 17.83
C GLN A 265 -14.23 -2.98 17.81
N LEU A 266 -13.57 -3.57 16.80
CA LEU A 266 -13.41 -5.02 16.67
C LEU A 266 -12.31 -5.58 17.59
N ALA A 267 -11.18 -4.88 17.69
CA ALA A 267 -10.01 -5.32 18.48
C ALA A 267 -9.49 -4.22 19.44
N PRO A 268 -10.32 -3.71 20.37
CA PRO A 268 -9.92 -2.67 21.33
C PRO A 268 -8.71 -3.04 22.21
N SER A 269 -8.51 -4.33 22.51
CA SER A 269 -7.38 -4.81 23.34
C SER A 269 -6.01 -4.55 22.71
N LEU A 270 -5.93 -4.41 21.38
CA LEU A 270 -4.69 -4.11 20.67
C LEU A 270 -4.31 -2.62 20.71
N VAL A 271 -5.24 -1.71 21.03
CA VAL A 271 -4.98 -0.26 21.10
C VAL A 271 -3.86 0.08 22.09
N PRO A 272 -3.90 -0.34 23.38
CA PRO A 272 -2.81 -0.06 24.31
C PRO A 272 -1.52 -0.81 23.97
N ILE A 273 -1.60 -1.94 23.28
CA ILE A 273 -0.43 -2.76 22.92
C ILE A 273 0.43 -2.04 21.88
N ARG A 274 -0.20 -1.39 20.89
CA ARG A 274 0.52 -0.62 19.86
C ARG A 274 0.83 0.84 20.25
N ALA A 275 0.32 1.32 21.38
CA ALA A 275 0.50 2.71 21.76
C ALA A 275 1.99 3.07 21.93
N GLY A 276 2.43 4.13 21.23
CA GLY A 276 3.82 4.60 21.27
C GLY A 276 4.82 3.74 20.49
N GLN A 277 4.35 2.73 19.74
CA GLN A 277 5.17 1.94 18.84
C GLN A 277 5.14 2.52 17.43
N GLU A 278 6.19 2.25 16.65
CA GLU A 278 6.14 2.44 15.21
C GLU A 278 5.30 1.34 14.56
N ARG A 279 4.71 1.62 13.39
CA ARG A 279 3.87 0.65 12.68
C ARG A 279 4.57 -0.68 12.38
N TRP A 280 5.87 -0.64 12.17
CA TRP A 280 6.72 -1.82 11.98
C TRP A 280 6.64 -2.84 13.11
N ASP A 281 6.46 -2.35 14.34
CA ASP A 281 6.42 -3.19 15.56
C ASP A 281 5.01 -3.55 15.97
N HIS A 282 3.99 -3.07 15.25
CA HIS A 282 2.62 -3.52 15.49
C HIS A 282 2.56 -5.03 15.27
N ARG A 283 2.02 -5.72 16.27
CA ARG A 283 1.76 -7.16 16.28
C ARG A 283 0.32 -7.38 16.72
N VAL A 284 -0.26 -8.51 16.32
CA VAL A 284 -1.57 -8.95 16.84
C VAL A 284 -1.43 -9.80 18.11
N GLN A 285 -0.19 -10.01 18.58
CA GLN A 285 0.10 -10.68 19.84
C GLN A 285 -0.46 -9.89 21.03
N GLY A 286 -1.11 -10.60 21.96
CA GLY A 286 -1.70 -10.00 23.16
C GLY A 286 -3.16 -9.56 23.00
N ILE A 287 -3.76 -9.82 21.84
CA ILE A 287 -5.22 -9.70 21.65
C ILE A 287 -5.98 -10.51 22.72
N SER A 288 -7.09 -9.96 23.21
CA SER A 288 -7.97 -10.66 24.16
C SER A 288 -8.68 -11.85 23.50
N SER A 289 -9.12 -12.82 24.30
CA SER A 289 -9.95 -13.93 23.83
C SER A 289 -11.27 -13.45 23.24
N GLU A 290 -11.83 -12.38 23.80
CA GLU A 290 -13.09 -11.75 23.38
C GLU A 290 -12.94 -11.14 21.98
N ASP A 291 -11.89 -10.34 21.76
CA ASP A 291 -11.63 -9.66 20.49
C ASP A 291 -11.25 -10.66 19.40
N LEU A 292 -10.48 -11.70 19.75
CA LEU A 292 -10.18 -12.80 18.82
C LEU A 292 -11.46 -13.54 18.40
N SER A 293 -12.35 -13.83 19.35
CA SER A 293 -13.64 -14.46 19.07
C SER A 293 -14.53 -13.56 18.20
N ALA A 294 -14.55 -12.25 18.48
CA ALA A 294 -15.27 -11.27 17.68
C ALA A 294 -14.71 -11.18 16.25
N THR A 295 -13.39 -11.17 16.10
CA THR A 295 -12.71 -11.16 14.79
C THR A 295 -13.04 -12.40 13.98
N ARG A 296 -12.99 -13.60 14.59
CA ARG A 296 -13.39 -14.86 13.94
C ARG A 296 -14.85 -14.81 13.51
N THR A 297 -15.75 -14.37 14.39
CA THR A 297 -17.19 -14.23 14.09
C THR A 297 -17.42 -13.29 12.91
N ARG A 298 -16.76 -12.12 12.91
CA ARG A 298 -16.84 -11.16 11.80
C ARG A 298 -16.33 -11.75 10.49
N LEU A 299 -15.24 -12.50 10.52
CA LEU A 299 -14.71 -13.16 9.33
C LEU A 299 -15.68 -14.24 8.80
N GLU A 300 -16.33 -15.00 9.68
CA GLU A 300 -17.35 -15.98 9.30
C GLU A 300 -18.57 -15.32 8.64
N GLU A 301 -19.07 -14.20 9.19
CA GLU A 301 -20.14 -13.40 8.59
C GLU A 301 -19.76 -12.92 7.19
N VAL A 302 -18.55 -12.38 7.05
CA VAL A 302 -18.03 -11.91 5.76
C VAL A 302 -17.94 -13.04 4.74
N LEU A 303 -17.43 -14.21 5.13
CA LEU A 303 -17.24 -15.34 4.23
C LEU A 303 -18.55 -16.03 3.85
N THR A 304 -19.61 -15.88 4.65
CA THR A 304 -20.93 -16.48 4.39
C THR A 304 -21.93 -15.51 3.77
N ARG A 305 -21.61 -14.21 3.73
CA ARG A 305 -22.42 -13.16 3.10
C ARG A 305 -22.69 -13.47 1.62
N GLN A 306 -23.93 -13.23 1.19
CA GLN A 306 -24.32 -13.39 -0.20
C GLN A 306 -23.70 -12.29 -1.08
N GLU A 307 -23.33 -12.65 -2.31
CA GLU A 307 -22.81 -11.71 -3.30
C GLU A 307 -23.83 -10.59 -3.59
N GLY A 308 -23.34 -9.36 -3.76
CA GLY A 308 -24.17 -8.18 -4.07
C GLY A 308 -24.75 -7.43 -2.86
N LEU A 309 -24.50 -7.90 -1.62
CA LEU A 309 -24.92 -7.20 -0.39
C LEU A 309 -23.86 -6.19 0.10
N SER A 310 -23.43 -5.27 -0.75
CA SER A 310 -22.50 -4.16 -0.44
C SER A 310 -22.83 -2.93 -1.28
N SER A 311 -22.25 -1.77 -0.94
CA SER A 311 -22.49 -0.53 -1.67
C SER A 311 -22.02 -0.55 -3.13
N GLY A 312 -21.02 -1.39 -3.44
CA GLY A 312 -20.41 -1.45 -4.78
C GLY A 312 -19.40 -0.34 -5.06
N ILE A 313 -19.05 0.46 -4.04
CA ILE A 313 -18.00 1.48 -4.13
C ILE A 313 -16.64 0.81 -4.37
N ASP A 314 -15.92 1.33 -5.36
CA ASP A 314 -14.53 0.95 -5.61
C ASP A 314 -13.59 1.72 -4.66
N TRP A 315 -13.47 1.19 -3.44
CA TRP A 315 -12.64 1.77 -2.39
C TRP A 315 -11.15 1.83 -2.75
N ALA A 316 -10.65 0.84 -3.50
CA ALA A 316 -9.24 0.79 -3.92
C ALA A 316 -8.93 1.95 -4.86
N SER A 317 -9.75 2.15 -5.90
CA SER A 317 -9.58 3.26 -6.83
C SER A 317 -9.75 4.62 -6.15
N LEU A 318 -10.72 4.76 -5.24
CA LEU A 318 -10.93 6.02 -4.51
C LEU A 318 -9.71 6.41 -3.67
N ILE A 319 -9.17 5.46 -2.90
CA ILE A 319 -7.99 5.67 -2.06
C ILE A 319 -6.77 6.00 -2.93
N GLN A 320 -6.62 5.31 -4.06
CA GLN A 320 -5.54 5.58 -5.00
C GLN A 320 -5.58 7.01 -5.53
N VAL A 321 -6.76 7.52 -5.92
CA VAL A 321 -6.91 8.90 -6.39
C VAL A 321 -6.46 9.92 -5.33
N ILE A 322 -6.70 9.63 -4.06
CA ILE A 322 -6.24 10.49 -2.95
C ILE A 322 -4.71 10.42 -2.83
N VAL A 323 -4.12 9.23 -2.83
CA VAL A 323 -2.66 9.06 -2.78
C VAL A 323 -1.98 9.78 -3.95
N ASP A 324 -2.45 9.57 -5.19
CA ASP A 324 -1.92 10.23 -6.39
C ASP A 324 -2.01 11.76 -6.30
N ARG A 325 -3.07 12.28 -5.66
CA ARG A 325 -3.26 13.73 -5.51
C ARG A 325 -2.27 14.36 -4.53
N TYR A 326 -1.88 13.66 -3.47
CA TYR A 326 -1.15 14.26 -2.35
C TYR A 326 0.29 13.77 -2.20
N ALA A 327 0.62 12.52 -2.53
CA ALA A 327 1.92 11.93 -2.17
C ALA A 327 3.12 12.68 -2.76
N GLU A 328 3.14 12.90 -4.08
CA GLU A 328 4.23 13.62 -4.77
C GLU A 328 4.25 15.12 -4.41
N ARG A 329 3.08 15.71 -4.19
CA ARG A 329 2.96 17.13 -3.85
C ARG A 329 3.52 17.41 -2.46
N LEU A 330 3.21 16.56 -1.48
CA LEU A 330 3.75 16.67 -0.12
C LEU A 330 5.28 16.43 -0.11
N ASP A 331 5.77 15.44 -0.85
CA ASP A 331 7.21 15.18 -1.06
C ASP A 331 7.93 16.40 -1.66
N SER A 332 7.33 17.01 -2.69
CA SER A 332 7.86 18.22 -3.33
C SER A 332 7.90 19.43 -2.38
N VAL A 333 6.85 19.62 -1.56
CA VAL A 333 6.84 20.69 -0.56
C VAL A 333 7.90 20.45 0.51
N GLN A 334 8.07 19.21 0.97
CA GLN A 334 9.10 18.84 1.94
C GLN A 334 10.51 19.12 1.39
N TYR A 335 10.75 18.80 0.12
CA TYR A 335 12.00 19.11 -0.57
C TYR A 335 12.29 20.63 -0.59
N LEU A 336 11.30 21.45 -0.98
CA LEU A 336 11.44 22.92 -1.00
C LEU A 336 11.69 23.51 0.40
N LEU A 337 11.05 22.96 1.42
CA LEU A 337 11.20 23.40 2.80
C LEU A 337 12.55 22.99 3.40
N SER A 338 13.07 21.81 3.01
CA SER A 338 14.37 21.29 3.45
C SER A 338 15.55 21.91 2.71
N ALA A 339 15.32 22.56 1.56
CA ALA A 339 16.37 23.20 0.79
C ALA A 339 17.04 24.34 1.59
N PRO A 340 18.39 24.38 1.64
CA PRO A 340 19.12 25.41 2.35
C PRO A 340 18.91 26.77 1.67
N ALA A 341 18.55 27.79 2.44
CA ALA A 341 18.46 29.17 1.98
C ALA A 341 19.71 29.94 2.43
N THR A 342 20.52 30.41 1.48
CA THR A 342 21.83 31.02 1.77
C THR A 342 21.76 32.54 1.93
N ASN A 343 20.71 33.16 1.40
CA ASN A 343 20.49 34.60 1.42
C ASN A 343 18.98 34.92 1.55
N PRO A 344 18.59 36.18 1.81
CA PRO A 344 17.19 36.60 1.92
C PRO A 344 16.32 36.29 0.70
N ASP A 345 16.87 36.40 -0.51
CA ASP A 345 16.13 36.16 -1.75
C ASP A 345 15.78 34.66 -1.89
N ASP A 346 16.70 33.76 -1.52
CA ASP A 346 16.45 32.31 -1.47
C ASP A 346 15.30 31.98 -0.51
N VAL A 347 15.26 32.62 0.66
CA VAL A 347 14.20 32.40 1.67
C VAL A 347 12.83 32.75 1.07
N LEU A 348 12.74 33.89 0.40
CA LEU A 348 11.50 34.37 -0.21
C LEU A 348 11.11 33.52 -1.42
N ASP A 349 12.06 33.18 -2.30
CA ASP A 349 11.81 32.33 -3.48
C ASP A 349 11.29 30.94 -3.08
N LEU A 350 11.95 30.27 -2.12
CA LEU A 350 11.51 28.97 -1.62
C LEU A 350 10.14 29.07 -0.93
N ALA A 351 9.90 30.11 -0.14
CA ALA A 351 8.61 30.33 0.50
C ALA A 351 7.47 30.58 -0.52
N ASN A 352 7.73 31.36 -1.57
CA ASN A 352 6.77 31.62 -2.66
C ASN A 352 6.45 30.33 -3.43
N LYS A 353 7.47 29.51 -3.73
CA LYS A 353 7.30 28.20 -4.36
C LYS A 353 6.45 27.28 -3.47
N THR A 354 6.77 27.19 -2.18
CA THR A 354 5.98 26.42 -1.21
C THR A 354 4.53 26.93 -1.13
N GLN A 355 4.30 28.24 -0.99
CA GLN A 355 2.95 28.82 -0.93
C GLN A 355 2.13 28.48 -2.19
N THR A 356 2.77 28.53 -3.37
CA THR A 356 2.14 28.14 -4.63
C THR A 356 1.75 26.66 -4.63
N GLN A 357 2.62 25.80 -4.12
CA GLN A 357 2.35 24.37 -3.97
C GLN A 357 1.31 24.06 -2.88
N LEU A 358 0.99 24.96 -1.96
CA LEU A 358 -0.07 24.73 -0.96
C LEU A 358 -1.44 25.24 -1.43
N ARG A 359 -1.49 26.06 -2.48
CA ARG A 359 -2.73 26.69 -2.95
C ARG A 359 -3.68 25.66 -3.57
N THR A 360 -4.93 25.70 -3.14
CA THR A 360 -6.00 24.81 -3.61
C THR A 360 -7.12 25.58 -4.32
N GLU A 361 -7.55 26.74 -3.82
CA GLU A 361 -8.58 27.62 -4.42
C GLU A 361 -8.36 29.10 -4.03
N LEU A 362 -9.20 30.02 -4.53
CA LEU A 362 -9.19 31.46 -4.21
C LEU A 362 -10.10 31.86 -3.03
N ASP A 363 -10.88 30.93 -2.48
CA ASP A 363 -11.74 31.17 -1.32
C ASP A 363 -10.95 31.17 0.00
N TRP A 364 -11.54 31.71 1.07
CA TRP A 364 -10.90 31.73 2.40
C TRP A 364 -10.87 30.34 3.07
N ALA A 365 -10.13 30.24 4.19
CA ALA A 365 -9.73 28.99 4.82
C ALA A 365 -10.83 27.93 5.02
N THR A 366 -11.99 28.30 5.56
CA THR A 366 -13.03 27.34 5.95
C THR A 366 -13.68 26.64 4.74
N PRO A 367 -14.16 27.35 3.70
CA PRO A 367 -14.62 26.72 2.45
C PRO A 367 -13.56 25.81 1.80
N VAL A 368 -12.31 26.26 1.77
CA VAL A 368 -11.18 25.50 1.21
C VAL A 368 -10.96 24.19 1.95
N PHE A 369 -10.88 24.24 3.27
CA PHE A 369 -10.68 23.07 4.11
C PHE A 369 -11.85 22.09 3.96
N ARG A 370 -13.10 22.58 4.02
CA ARG A 370 -14.29 21.75 3.89
C ARG A 370 -14.37 21.05 2.55
N LEU A 371 -14.13 21.78 1.46
CA LEU A 371 -14.11 21.21 0.11
C LEU A 371 -13.02 20.14 0.02
N CYS A 372 -11.79 20.46 0.42
CA CYS A 372 -10.67 19.51 0.41
C CYS A 372 -11.00 18.22 1.17
N ALA A 373 -11.48 18.32 2.41
CA ALA A 373 -11.71 17.18 3.28
C ALA A 373 -12.91 16.29 2.86
N THR A 374 -13.87 16.85 2.12
CA THR A 374 -15.13 16.14 1.82
C THR A 374 -15.33 15.78 0.35
N THR A 375 -14.54 16.34 -0.57
CA THR A 375 -14.74 16.15 -2.03
C THR A 375 -14.88 14.69 -2.44
N HIS A 376 -14.10 13.79 -1.83
CA HIS A 376 -14.11 12.37 -2.18
C HIS A 376 -15.24 11.55 -1.51
N THR A 377 -15.93 12.11 -0.51
CA THR A 377 -16.90 11.35 0.32
C THR A 377 -18.25 12.05 0.53
N CYS A 378 -18.45 13.25 -0.03
CA CYS A 378 -19.62 14.08 0.22
C CYS A 378 -20.94 13.48 -0.30
N SER A 379 -20.89 12.63 -1.33
CA SER A 379 -22.07 11.94 -1.86
C SER A 379 -22.40 10.63 -1.15
N MET A 380 -21.49 10.12 -0.32
CA MET A 380 -21.54 8.77 0.22
C MET A 380 -22.47 8.61 1.42
N ASP A 381 -22.93 9.70 2.03
CA ASP A 381 -23.89 9.65 3.15
C ASP A 381 -25.22 8.99 2.73
N SER A 382 -25.59 9.14 1.46
CA SER A 382 -26.77 8.49 0.88
C SER A 382 -26.65 6.96 0.77
N GLU A 383 -25.42 6.44 0.76
CA GLU A 383 -25.12 5.01 0.59
C GLU A 383 -24.91 4.28 1.92
N LEU A 384 -24.85 4.98 3.06
CA LEU A 384 -24.53 4.41 4.39
C LEU A 384 -25.41 3.22 4.79
N SER A 385 -26.67 3.20 4.35
CA SER A 385 -27.61 2.11 4.65
C SER A 385 -27.33 0.81 3.89
N PHE A 386 -26.61 0.90 2.76
CA PHE A 386 -26.19 -0.24 1.93
C PHE A 386 -24.75 -0.70 2.23
N MET A 387 -23.99 0.11 2.98
CA MET A 387 -22.62 -0.21 3.36
C MET A 387 -22.56 -1.30 4.42
N THR A 388 -21.63 -2.24 4.24
CA THR A 388 -21.22 -3.13 5.32
C THR A 388 -20.44 -2.36 6.39
N ASP A 389 -20.27 -2.97 7.55
CA ASP A 389 -19.44 -2.39 8.61
C ASP A 389 -17.98 -2.21 8.17
N SER A 390 -17.46 -3.11 7.32
CA SER A 390 -16.14 -2.94 6.70
C SER A 390 -16.09 -1.71 5.79
N GLU A 391 -17.14 -1.46 5.00
CA GLU A 391 -17.20 -0.26 4.14
C GLU A 391 -17.30 1.03 4.96
N LYS A 392 -18.07 1.01 6.07
CA LYS A 392 -18.14 2.15 6.99
C LYS A 392 -16.79 2.44 7.64
N LEU A 393 -16.04 1.40 8.00
CA LEU A 393 -14.67 1.53 8.52
C LEU A 393 -13.74 2.16 7.48
N VAL A 394 -13.79 1.71 6.22
CA VAL A 394 -12.98 2.30 5.14
C VAL A 394 -13.42 3.74 4.85
N LEU A 395 -14.71 4.05 4.85
CA LEU A 395 -15.22 5.42 4.71
C LEU A 395 -14.69 6.33 5.83
N GLN A 396 -14.72 5.86 7.08
CA GLN A 396 -14.18 6.58 8.22
C GLN A 396 -12.67 6.83 8.04
N ALA A 397 -11.92 5.81 7.62
CA ALA A 397 -10.50 5.91 7.34
C ALA A 397 -10.20 6.99 6.28
N VAL A 398 -10.93 6.96 5.16
CA VAL A 398 -10.83 7.98 4.10
C VAL A 398 -11.13 9.38 4.65
N ARG A 399 -12.20 9.55 5.41
CA ARG A 399 -12.59 10.84 6.00
C ARG A 399 -11.54 11.35 6.98
N GLY A 400 -11.05 10.51 7.88
CA GLY A 400 -10.02 10.87 8.87
C GLY A 400 -8.70 11.27 8.21
N THR A 401 -8.21 10.46 7.27
CA THR A 401 -6.95 10.73 6.55
C THR A 401 -7.03 11.99 5.70
N THR A 402 -8.10 12.15 4.91
CA THR A 402 -8.27 13.36 4.07
C THR A 402 -8.47 14.61 4.90
N ARG A 403 -9.24 14.54 6.00
CA ARG A 403 -9.38 15.64 6.96
C ARG A 403 -8.01 16.09 7.46
N GLU A 404 -7.14 15.17 7.87
CA GLU A 404 -5.83 15.55 8.42
C GLU A 404 -4.90 16.17 7.38
N ILE A 405 -4.81 15.58 6.18
CA ILE A 405 -4.08 16.16 5.05
C ILE A 405 -4.54 17.59 4.79
N CYS A 406 -5.86 17.77 4.64
CA CYS A 406 -6.45 19.06 4.33
C CYS A 406 -6.28 20.06 5.46
N ARG A 407 -6.30 19.62 6.72
CA ARG A 407 -6.11 20.48 7.90
C ARG A 407 -4.72 21.09 7.87
N VAL A 408 -3.69 20.26 7.72
CA VAL A 408 -2.28 20.68 7.70
C VAL A 408 -2.00 21.57 6.49
N VAL A 409 -2.38 21.14 5.27
CA VAL A 409 -2.14 21.92 4.04
C VAL A 409 -2.83 23.28 4.11
N THR A 410 -4.08 23.33 4.58
CA THR A 410 -4.82 24.60 4.71
C THR A 410 -4.22 25.49 5.79
N LYS A 411 -3.88 24.93 6.96
CA LYS A 411 -3.21 25.67 8.05
C LYS A 411 -1.91 26.31 7.57
N MET A 412 -1.08 25.55 6.86
CA MET A 412 0.17 26.04 6.28
C MET A 412 -0.11 27.18 5.28
N TRP A 413 -1.01 26.98 4.34
CA TRP A 413 -1.37 27.99 3.34
C TRP A 413 -1.87 29.30 3.97
N VAL A 414 -2.79 29.23 4.95
CA VAL A 414 -3.32 30.40 5.68
C VAL A 414 -2.21 31.18 6.38
N ALA A 415 -1.27 30.48 7.02
CA ALA A 415 -0.14 31.11 7.69
C ALA A 415 0.74 31.89 6.70
N GLY A 416 0.91 31.40 5.47
CA GLY A 416 1.61 32.12 4.40
C GLY A 416 0.87 33.35 3.91
N VAL A 417 -0.46 33.30 3.80
CA VAL A 417 -1.29 34.48 3.47
C VAL A 417 -1.13 35.55 4.55
N HIS A 418 -1.19 35.18 5.84
CA HIS A 418 -0.98 36.10 6.96
C HIS A 418 0.44 36.70 6.99
N ALA A 419 1.44 35.93 6.58
CA ALA A 419 2.82 36.39 6.46
C ALA A 419 3.06 37.30 5.23
N GLY A 420 2.07 37.47 4.35
CA GLY A 420 2.16 38.33 3.18
C GLY A 420 2.66 37.65 1.91
N ILE A 421 2.98 36.36 1.97
CA ILE A 421 3.63 35.61 0.87
C ILE A 421 2.68 35.44 -0.32
N ASP A 422 1.37 35.35 -0.08
CA ASP A 422 0.39 35.14 -1.14
C ASP A 422 0.12 36.44 -1.93
N PRO A 423 0.52 36.52 -3.22
CA PRO A 423 0.42 37.75 -4.00
C PRO A 423 -1.01 38.08 -4.43
N LEU A 424 -1.97 37.15 -4.29
CA LEU A 424 -3.35 37.32 -4.73
C LEU A 424 -4.25 37.79 -3.59
N LEU A 425 -4.03 37.28 -2.38
CA LEU A 425 -4.85 37.60 -1.21
C LEU A 425 -4.24 38.66 -0.30
N ASN A 426 -2.97 39.04 -0.52
CA ASN A 426 -2.32 40.07 0.27
C ASN A 426 -1.57 41.06 -0.63
N THR A 427 -1.89 42.35 -0.47
CA THR A 427 -1.28 43.46 -1.23
C THR A 427 -0.25 44.24 -0.40
N LYS A 428 0.20 43.71 0.74
CA LYS A 428 1.18 44.40 1.59
C LYS A 428 2.54 44.50 0.88
N GLU A 429 3.07 45.72 0.80
CA GLU A 429 4.33 46.03 0.09
C GLU A 429 5.61 45.59 0.84
N HIS A 430 5.53 45.18 2.11
CA HIS A 430 6.71 44.90 2.94
C HIS A 430 6.65 43.51 3.59
N PHE A 431 7.59 42.66 3.18
CA PHE A 431 7.83 41.32 3.72
C PHE A 431 8.91 41.39 4.79
N ASP A 432 8.70 40.66 5.89
CA ASP A 432 9.70 40.49 6.94
C ASP A 432 10.38 39.13 6.75
N VAL A 433 11.59 39.15 6.17
CA VAL A 433 12.36 37.94 5.83
C VAL A 433 12.59 37.06 7.05
N ALA A 434 12.78 37.64 8.24
CA ALA A 434 12.98 36.87 9.46
C ALA A 434 11.71 36.11 9.87
N LYS A 435 10.54 36.74 9.71
CA LYS A 435 9.24 36.06 9.91
C LYS A 435 8.99 34.97 8.88
N VAL A 436 9.34 35.20 7.61
CA VAL A 436 9.22 34.16 6.57
C VAL A 436 10.14 32.98 6.84
N ALA A 437 11.37 33.23 7.30
CA ALA A 437 12.30 32.17 7.69
C ALA A 437 11.76 31.34 8.86
N HIS A 438 11.19 31.99 9.89
CA HIS A 438 10.56 31.28 11.00
C HIS A 438 9.32 30.47 10.55
N LEU A 439 8.50 31.03 9.65
CA LEU A 439 7.36 30.34 9.07
C LEU A 439 7.78 29.08 8.29
N ARG A 440 8.85 29.14 7.49
CA ARG A 440 9.36 27.97 6.76
C ARG A 440 9.72 26.82 7.71
N ASN A 441 10.32 27.14 8.87
CA ASN A 441 10.64 26.12 9.87
C ASN A 441 9.38 25.49 10.48
N ALA A 442 8.37 26.32 10.81
CA ALA A 442 7.09 25.84 11.32
C ALA A 442 6.33 24.97 10.28
N TRP A 443 6.36 25.38 9.01
CA TRP A 443 5.82 24.59 7.90
C TRP A 443 6.53 23.25 7.74
N LEU A 444 7.85 23.21 7.88
CA LEU A 444 8.62 21.97 7.80
C LEU A 444 8.25 21.02 8.95
N GLU A 445 8.08 21.55 10.16
CA GLU A 445 7.64 20.77 11.33
C GLU A 445 6.22 20.21 11.14
N ASP A 446 5.25 21.06 10.77
CA ASP A 446 3.86 20.64 10.50
C ASP A 446 3.80 19.58 9.39
N LEU A 447 4.57 19.74 8.32
CA LEU A 447 4.62 18.77 7.21
C LEU A 447 5.31 17.46 7.60
N ASN A 448 6.41 17.52 8.35
CA ASN A 448 7.10 16.31 8.83
C ASN A 448 6.21 15.50 9.77
N HIS A 449 5.43 16.16 10.63
CA HIS A 449 4.43 15.47 11.45
C HIS A 449 3.36 14.79 10.60
N LEU A 450 2.84 15.48 9.56
CA LEU A 450 1.87 14.88 8.64
C LEU A 450 2.44 13.67 7.89
N ILE A 451 3.62 13.81 7.29
CA ILE A 451 4.30 12.74 6.54
C ILE A 451 4.56 11.54 7.46
N THR A 452 4.98 11.79 8.70
CA THR A 452 5.20 10.73 9.70
C THR A 452 3.88 10.06 10.11
N TRP A 453 2.79 10.82 10.25
CA TRP A 453 1.48 10.29 10.60
C TRP A 453 0.84 9.49 9.46
N LEU A 454 0.95 9.95 8.21
CA LEU A 454 0.47 9.21 7.04
C LEU A 454 1.27 7.93 6.82
N ASP A 455 2.58 8.01 7.03
CA ASP A 455 3.52 6.89 6.92
C ASP A 455 3.42 6.11 5.60
N TRP A 456 3.10 6.82 4.51
CA TRP A 456 2.86 6.24 3.19
C TRP A 456 4.11 5.60 2.58
N SER A 457 3.93 4.44 1.96
CA SER A 457 5.04 3.67 1.36
C SER A 457 5.59 4.31 0.09
N GLU A 458 4.90 5.29 -0.48
CA GLU A 458 5.22 6.10 -1.67
C GLU A 458 6.53 6.84 -1.50
N TRP A 459 6.82 7.28 -0.28
CA TRP A 459 8.04 8.02 0.04
C TRP A 459 9.23 7.10 0.32
N VAL A 460 9.00 5.79 0.52
CA VAL A 460 10.06 4.80 0.63
C VAL A 460 10.48 4.36 -0.77
N LYS A 461 11.48 5.05 -1.31
CA LYS A 461 12.03 4.83 -2.65
C LYS A 461 13.52 5.15 -2.67
N CYS A 462 14.23 4.63 -3.66
CA CYS A 462 15.63 5.00 -3.85
C CYS A 462 15.71 6.45 -4.31
N ASN A 463 16.46 7.25 -3.56
CA ASN A 463 16.68 8.66 -3.86
C ASN A 463 18.18 8.98 -3.69
N PRO A 464 18.91 9.30 -4.78
CA PRO A 464 18.43 9.45 -6.15
C PRO A 464 17.92 8.13 -6.76
N ALA A 465 17.17 8.23 -7.85
CA ALA A 465 16.73 7.07 -8.61
C ALA A 465 17.94 6.26 -9.11
N CYS A 466 17.78 4.93 -9.17
CA CYS A 466 18.85 4.01 -9.54
C CYS A 466 19.28 4.14 -11.01
N ASP A 467 20.53 3.76 -11.29
CA ASP A 467 21.08 3.76 -12.66
C ASP A 467 20.44 2.68 -13.56
N ARG A 468 20.74 2.74 -14.87
CA ARG A 468 20.15 1.84 -15.88
C ARG A 468 20.44 0.35 -15.65
N GLU A 469 21.58 0.05 -15.04
CA GLU A 469 21.99 -1.32 -14.70
C GLU A 469 21.55 -1.73 -13.30
N GLU A 470 20.74 -0.90 -12.64
CA GLU A 470 20.34 -1.09 -11.25
C GLU A 470 18.81 -1.17 -11.11
N VAL A 471 18.38 -1.63 -9.93
CA VAL A 471 17.00 -1.62 -9.51
C VAL A 471 16.88 -1.16 -8.09
N CYS A 472 15.84 -0.37 -7.83
CA CYS A 472 15.48 -0.05 -6.47
C CYS A 472 14.90 -1.28 -5.79
N TYR A 473 15.60 -1.78 -4.79
CA TYR A 473 15.27 -2.98 -4.06
C TYR A 473 15.07 -2.66 -2.58
N LEU A 474 13.97 -3.15 -2.03
CA LEU A 474 13.71 -3.17 -0.60
C LEU A 474 14.00 -4.58 -0.08
N PRO A 475 14.93 -4.77 0.87
CA PRO A 475 15.23 -6.09 1.42
C PRO A 475 13.96 -6.87 1.79
N THR A 476 13.75 -8.01 1.13
CA THR A 476 12.56 -8.88 1.25
C THR A 476 12.99 -10.30 1.56
N TRP A 477 12.33 -10.96 2.51
CA TRP A 477 12.61 -12.36 2.80
C TRP A 477 12.38 -13.23 1.55
N PRO A 478 13.25 -14.22 1.25
CA PRO A 478 14.41 -14.67 2.04
C PRO A 478 15.73 -13.91 1.77
N VAL A 479 15.76 -12.98 0.82
CA VAL A 479 16.97 -12.29 0.35
C VAL A 479 17.35 -11.12 1.28
N GLY A 480 18.54 -11.20 1.89
CA GLY A 480 19.03 -10.17 2.83
C GLY A 480 18.53 -10.35 4.26
N PHE A 481 18.02 -11.53 4.61
CA PHE A 481 17.55 -11.89 5.96
C PHE A 481 18.47 -12.93 6.60
N PRO A 482 18.60 -12.96 7.95
CA PRO A 482 19.35 -14.01 8.64
C PRO A 482 18.76 -15.39 8.32
N GLY A 483 19.64 -16.38 8.14
CA GLY A 483 19.25 -17.73 7.74
C GLY A 483 18.44 -18.47 8.82
N GLY A 484 17.35 -19.12 8.39
CA GLY A 484 16.57 -20.15 9.09
C GLY A 484 16.11 -21.24 8.10
N ASP A 485 15.75 -22.43 8.60
CA ASP A 485 15.65 -23.73 7.89
C ASP A 485 15.12 -23.74 6.43
N LYS A 486 15.63 -24.72 5.66
CA LYS A 486 15.40 -25.07 4.23
C LYS A 486 15.57 -23.95 3.19
N LEU A 487 15.05 -22.74 3.40
CA LEU A 487 15.33 -21.56 2.57
C LEU A 487 16.65 -20.87 2.91
N GLY A 488 17.33 -21.32 3.98
CA GLY A 488 18.63 -20.81 4.43
C GLY A 488 19.70 -20.72 3.33
N TYR A 489 19.61 -21.48 2.24
CA TYR A 489 20.58 -21.38 1.14
C TYR A 489 20.55 -20.02 0.41
N VAL A 490 19.38 -19.39 0.20
CA VAL A 490 19.31 -18.05 -0.41
C VAL A 490 19.88 -17.01 0.57
N SER A 491 19.52 -17.13 1.85
CA SER A 491 20.02 -16.28 2.93
C SER A 491 21.54 -16.44 3.17
N THR A 492 22.13 -17.59 2.86
CA THR A 492 23.60 -17.78 2.95
C THR A 492 24.38 -17.07 1.84
N ILE A 493 23.72 -16.77 0.72
CA ILE A 493 24.35 -16.14 -0.45
C ILE A 493 24.18 -14.63 -0.38
N PHE A 494 23.03 -14.19 0.12
CA PHE A 494 22.74 -12.80 0.45
C PHE A 494 22.50 -12.70 1.95
N PRO A 495 23.56 -12.82 2.78
CA PRO A 495 23.44 -12.64 4.20
C PRO A 495 22.97 -11.22 4.50
N PRO A 496 22.30 -10.99 5.63
CA PRO A 496 22.02 -9.63 6.07
C PRO A 496 23.36 -8.92 6.26
N ILE A 497 23.51 -7.75 5.62
CA ILE A 497 24.73 -6.95 5.72
C ILE A 497 24.80 -6.30 7.12
N THR A 498 23.64 -6.02 7.73
CA THR A 498 23.42 -5.38 9.03
C THR A 498 22.05 -5.82 9.61
N GLU A 499 21.56 -5.16 10.67
CA GLU A 499 20.17 -5.27 11.15
C GLU A 499 19.15 -4.60 10.19
N GLU A 500 19.55 -4.19 8.99
CA GLU A 500 18.67 -3.63 7.94
C GLU A 500 17.46 -4.50 7.64
N TRP A 501 17.52 -5.82 7.82
CA TRP A 501 16.37 -6.68 7.60
C TRP A 501 15.20 -6.35 8.57
N ILE A 502 15.48 -5.81 9.77
CA ILE A 502 14.48 -5.38 10.75
C ILE A 502 13.75 -4.13 10.25
N ARG A 503 14.49 -3.15 9.74
CA ARG A 503 13.97 -1.88 9.19
C ARG A 503 14.52 -1.65 7.77
N PRO A 504 14.01 -2.39 6.76
CA PRO A 504 14.57 -2.40 5.42
C PRO A 504 14.55 -1.01 4.81
N GLN A 505 15.72 -0.60 4.30
CA GLN A 505 15.87 0.62 3.54
C GLN A 505 16.01 0.30 2.05
N PRO A 506 15.43 1.13 1.17
CA PRO A 506 15.56 0.92 -0.26
C PRO A 506 16.99 1.21 -0.72
N LYS A 507 17.54 0.33 -1.55
CA LYS A 507 18.88 0.48 -2.13
C LYS A 507 18.90 0.11 -3.60
N CYS A 508 19.79 0.75 -4.34
CA CYS A 508 20.05 0.38 -5.72
C CYS A 508 20.97 -0.85 -5.75
N ILE A 509 20.50 -1.92 -6.38
CA ILE A 509 21.27 -3.15 -6.57
C ILE A 509 21.45 -3.42 -8.06
N ARG A 510 22.54 -4.08 -8.44
CA ARG A 510 22.88 -4.30 -9.85
C ARG A 510 22.07 -5.45 -10.44
N ARG A 511 21.41 -5.21 -11.57
CA ARG A 511 20.61 -6.19 -12.33
C ARG A 511 21.40 -7.02 -13.32
N VAL A 512 22.67 -6.67 -13.55
CA VAL A 512 23.53 -7.30 -14.54
C VAL A 512 24.78 -7.82 -13.85
N ALA A 513 25.15 -9.07 -14.15
CA ALA A 513 26.34 -9.70 -13.59
C ALA A 513 27.61 -8.81 -13.75
N PRO A 514 28.51 -8.78 -12.75
CA PRO A 514 28.40 -9.43 -11.45
C PRO A 514 27.31 -8.76 -10.59
N TYR A 515 26.38 -9.56 -10.06
CA TYR A 515 25.29 -9.01 -9.26
C TYR A 515 25.85 -8.42 -7.96
N GLY A 516 25.42 -7.21 -7.61
CA GLY A 516 25.80 -6.51 -6.39
C GLY A 516 24.56 -6.36 -5.51
N PHE A 517 24.64 -6.87 -4.27
CA PHE A 517 23.54 -6.93 -3.31
C PHE A 517 23.87 -6.17 -2.04
#